data_AF-A0A9P0H7G6-F1
#
_entry.id   AF-A0A9P0H7G6-F1
#
_cell.length_a   1.000
_cell.length_b   1.000
_cell.length_c   1.000
_cell.angle_alpha   90.00
_cell.angle_beta   90.00
_cell.angle_gamma   90.00
#
_symmetry.space_group_name_H-M   'P 1'
#
loop_
_entity.id
_entity.type
_entity.pdbx_description
1 polymer ?
#
loop_
_entity_poly.entity_id
_entity_poly.type
_entity_poly.pdbx_seq_one_letter_code
_entity_poly.pdbx_strand_id
1 'polypeptide(L)'
;MVDVLFSVPSSNQHHTLIIEEFEPDVFRQLIEYIHTGCVTLQPRTLLGVMNAADYYGLDELRRACAGFVQCCINVDTVCALLASAERYIQYKCTKSLVQKVLEFVDEHGNEVLNLGSFTLLPQHVVRLILARDELRADEFTKFQAALMWSKKYCDSNPNIVLKDVIGNFLDYIQFHKIPANVLMREIHPLGIVPYSIIMNALAYQADPNSVDPGKLSPSRVRRSGGRSMSVQSSLDPCGSNTTLSSSASSDAISSDKPSSN
;
A
#
# COMPACT_ATOMS: atom_id res chain seq x y z
N MET A 1 -25.88 8.68 -9.03
CA MET A 1 -25.31 9.63 -8.03
C MET A 1 -24.94 10.96 -8.68
N VAL A 2 -24.27 10.96 -9.85
CA VAL A 2 -24.23 12.13 -10.76
C VAL A 2 -25.64 12.67 -11.07
N ASP A 3 -26.63 11.82 -11.28
CA ASP A 3 -28.04 12.24 -11.45
C ASP A 3 -28.65 12.92 -10.23
N VAL A 4 -28.08 12.77 -9.03
CA VAL A 4 -28.56 13.43 -7.80
C VAL A 4 -27.91 14.81 -7.67
N LEU A 5 -26.64 14.95 -8.06
CA LEU A 5 -25.97 16.25 -8.16
C LEU A 5 -26.61 17.16 -9.22
N PHE A 6 -27.15 16.57 -10.28
CA PHE A 6 -27.76 17.29 -11.41
C PHE A 6 -29.27 17.07 -11.54
N SER A 7 -29.94 16.56 -10.49
CA SER A 7 -31.40 16.39 -10.50
C SER A 7 -32.05 17.76 -10.65
N VAL A 8 -32.84 17.95 -11.71
CA VAL A 8 -33.51 19.21 -12.02
C VAL A 8 -34.65 19.43 -11.01
N PRO A 9 -34.58 20.45 -10.13
CA PRO A 9 -35.70 20.74 -9.24
C PRO A 9 -36.81 21.42 -10.01
N SER A 10 -38.06 21.08 -9.69
CA SER A 10 -39.27 21.67 -10.27
C SER A 10 -39.53 23.15 -9.84
N SER A 11 -38.52 23.86 -9.34
CA SER A 11 -38.59 25.27 -8.94
C SER A 11 -37.23 25.95 -9.14
N ASN A 12 -37.24 27.20 -9.64
CA ASN A 12 -36.06 28.07 -9.80
C ASN A 12 -35.49 28.54 -8.44
N GLN A 13 -35.18 27.60 -7.53
CA GLN A 13 -34.54 27.90 -6.25
C GLN A 13 -33.05 27.52 -6.31
N HIS A 14 -32.20 28.43 -5.87
CA HIS A 14 -30.77 28.17 -5.72
C HIS A 14 -30.57 27.10 -4.63
N HIS A 15 -29.97 25.98 -5.00
CA HIS A 15 -29.57 24.92 -4.08
C HIS A 15 -28.05 24.94 -3.93
N THR A 16 -27.59 24.94 -2.68
CA THR A 16 -26.17 24.84 -2.34
C THR A 16 -25.88 23.43 -1.85
N LEU A 17 -24.93 22.76 -2.48
CA LEU A 17 -24.42 21.46 -2.06
C LEU A 17 -22.99 21.64 -1.53
N ILE A 18 -22.73 21.12 -0.33
CA ILE A 18 -21.40 21.14 0.30
C ILE A 18 -20.75 19.79 0.01
N ILE A 19 -19.54 19.84 -0.55
CA ILE A 19 -18.71 18.66 -0.84
C ILE A 19 -17.54 18.69 0.13
N GLU A 20 -17.41 17.65 0.95
CA GLU A 20 -16.34 17.54 1.97
C GLU A 20 -15.35 16.42 1.65
N GLU A 21 -15.71 15.52 0.75
CA GLU A 21 -14.99 14.29 0.44
C GLU A 21 -13.71 14.53 -0.37
N PHE A 22 -13.68 15.61 -1.16
CA PHE A 22 -12.61 15.90 -2.11
C PHE A 22 -12.20 17.36 -2.06
N GLU A 23 -10.92 17.60 -2.29
CA GLU A 23 -10.32 18.92 -2.29
C GLU A 23 -10.86 19.78 -3.44
N PRO A 24 -10.88 21.11 -3.27
CA PRO A 24 -11.43 22.01 -4.27
C PRO A 24 -10.81 21.85 -5.67
N ASP A 25 -9.52 21.55 -5.75
CA ASP A 25 -8.81 21.38 -7.01
C ASP A 25 -9.11 20.03 -7.68
N VAL A 26 -9.27 18.96 -6.91
CA VAL A 26 -9.73 17.65 -7.39
C VAL A 26 -11.15 17.76 -7.93
N PHE A 27 -12.04 18.39 -7.15
CA PHE A 27 -13.43 18.56 -7.56
C PHE A 27 -13.56 19.49 -8.77
N ARG A 28 -12.76 20.54 -8.86
CA ARG A 28 -12.70 21.41 -10.05
C ARG A 28 -12.32 20.63 -11.32
N GLN A 29 -11.32 19.75 -11.24
CA GLN A 29 -10.95 18.89 -12.38
C GLN A 29 -12.08 17.93 -12.77
N LEU A 30 -12.83 17.43 -11.79
CA LEU A 30 -14.00 16.59 -12.04
C LEU A 30 -15.10 17.33 -12.80
N ILE A 31 -15.42 18.56 -12.38
CA ILE A 31 -16.44 19.40 -13.01
C ILE A 31 -16.01 19.81 -14.43
N GLU A 32 -14.74 20.18 -14.60
CA GLU A 32 -14.18 20.46 -15.92
C GLU A 32 -14.32 19.26 -16.87
N TYR A 33 -14.02 18.05 -16.38
CA TYR A 33 -14.23 16.81 -17.13
C TYR A 33 -15.69 16.58 -17.48
N ILE A 34 -16.62 16.76 -16.54
CA ILE A 34 -18.06 16.57 -16.78
C ILE A 34 -18.57 17.52 -17.88
N HIS A 35 -18.09 18.77 -17.92
CA HIS A 35 -18.54 19.74 -18.91
C HIS A 35 -17.88 19.57 -20.28
N THR A 36 -16.63 19.12 -20.33
CA THR A 36 -15.82 19.16 -21.56
C THR A 36 -15.49 17.78 -22.13
N GLY A 37 -15.61 16.72 -21.34
CA GLY A 37 -15.06 15.40 -21.64
C GLY A 37 -13.53 15.32 -21.56
N CYS A 38 -12.86 16.41 -21.15
CA CYS A 38 -11.41 16.53 -21.13
C CYS A 38 -10.90 16.79 -19.71
N VAL A 39 -9.72 16.25 -19.38
CA VAL A 39 -9.03 16.54 -18.12
C VAL A 39 -7.52 16.51 -18.33
N THR A 40 -6.81 17.38 -17.60
CA THR A 40 -5.34 17.31 -17.50
C THR A 40 -4.96 16.65 -16.19
N LEU A 41 -4.48 15.41 -16.25
CA LEU A 41 -4.04 14.68 -15.07
C LEU A 41 -2.65 15.16 -14.60
N GLN A 42 -2.51 15.33 -13.29
CA GLN A 42 -1.26 15.73 -12.64
C GLN A 42 -0.91 14.74 -11.53
N PRO A 43 0.36 14.38 -11.31
CA PRO A 43 0.75 13.46 -10.23
C PRO A 43 0.22 13.88 -8.85
N ARG A 44 0.23 15.19 -8.58
CA ARG A 44 -0.27 15.84 -7.36
C ARG A 44 -1.76 15.59 -7.09
N THR A 45 -2.60 15.58 -8.12
CA THR A 45 -4.07 15.44 -7.97
C THR A 45 -4.57 14.06 -8.36
N LEU A 46 -3.72 13.23 -8.99
CA LEU A 46 -4.09 11.95 -9.58
C LEU A 46 -4.85 11.05 -8.60
N LEU A 47 -4.35 10.89 -7.38
CA LEU A 47 -4.98 10.01 -6.40
C LEU A 47 -6.40 10.50 -6.04
N GLY A 48 -6.57 11.81 -5.84
CA GLY A 48 -7.87 12.41 -5.57
C GLY A 48 -8.83 12.25 -6.73
N VAL A 49 -8.40 12.57 -7.95
CA VAL A 49 -9.23 12.44 -9.16
C VAL A 49 -9.62 11.00 -9.41
N MET A 50 -8.70 10.05 -9.21
CA MET A 50 -8.99 8.63 -9.35
C MET A 50 -10.08 8.16 -8.37
N ASN A 51 -10.01 8.59 -7.10
CA ASN A 51 -11.01 8.26 -6.11
C ASN A 51 -12.35 8.99 -6.36
N ALA A 52 -12.32 10.24 -6.79
CA ALA A 52 -13.52 11.00 -7.16
C ALA A 52 -14.22 10.37 -8.36
N ALA A 53 -13.46 9.98 -9.39
CA ALA A 53 -14.00 9.31 -10.56
C ALA A 53 -14.70 7.99 -10.19
N ASP A 54 -14.10 7.21 -9.28
CA ASP A 54 -14.72 5.99 -8.77
C ASP A 54 -15.97 6.28 -7.94
N TYR A 55 -15.90 7.26 -7.04
CA TYR A 55 -17.01 7.65 -6.15
C TYR A 55 -18.24 8.16 -6.91
N TYR A 56 -18.04 9.00 -7.94
CA TYR A 56 -19.13 9.57 -8.74
C TYR A 56 -19.54 8.70 -9.95
N GLY A 57 -18.86 7.57 -10.20
CA GLY A 57 -19.19 6.63 -11.28
C GLY A 57 -18.76 7.10 -12.67
N LEU A 58 -17.67 7.86 -12.76
CA LEU A 58 -17.09 8.32 -14.03
C LEU A 58 -16.06 7.31 -14.55
N ASP A 59 -16.56 6.21 -15.14
CA ASP A 59 -15.73 5.05 -15.52
C ASP A 59 -14.63 5.36 -16.54
N GLU A 60 -14.88 6.24 -17.51
CA GLU A 60 -13.88 6.66 -18.51
C GLU A 60 -12.73 7.43 -17.88
N LEU A 61 -13.05 8.39 -17.00
CA LEU A 61 -12.05 9.14 -16.24
C LEU A 61 -11.24 8.21 -15.32
N ARG A 62 -11.90 7.25 -14.66
CA ARG A 62 -11.22 6.25 -13.83
C ARG A 62 -10.23 5.42 -14.65
N ARG A 63 -10.61 4.99 -15.86
CA ARG A 63 -9.71 4.27 -16.78
C ARG A 63 -8.52 5.14 -17.20
N ALA A 64 -8.75 6.41 -17.53
CA ALA A 64 -7.69 7.35 -17.86
C ALA A 64 -6.70 7.54 -16.70
N CYS A 65 -7.21 7.69 -15.47
CA CYS A 65 -6.38 7.76 -14.26
C CYS A 65 -5.55 6.49 -14.09
N ALA A 66 -6.15 5.31 -14.24
CA ALA A 66 -5.45 4.04 -14.12
C ALA A 66 -4.31 3.88 -15.15
N GLY A 67 -4.49 4.38 -16.37
CA GLY A 67 -3.42 4.42 -17.39
C GLY A 67 -2.29 5.39 -17.01
N PHE A 68 -2.63 6.55 -16.45
CA PHE A 68 -1.65 7.57 -16.07
C PHE A 68 -0.84 7.21 -14.81
N VAL A 69 -1.39 6.37 -13.92
CA VAL A 69 -0.70 5.86 -12.72
C VAL A 69 0.69 5.34 -13.04
N GLN A 70 0.85 4.57 -14.13
CA GLN A 70 2.14 3.97 -14.45
C GLN A 70 3.22 5.03 -14.76
N CYS A 71 2.83 6.16 -15.33
CA CYS A 71 3.75 7.28 -15.59
C CYS A 71 4.10 8.06 -14.31
N CYS A 72 3.25 7.97 -13.30
CA CYS A 72 3.44 8.67 -12.03
C CYS A 72 4.25 7.89 -11.01
N ILE A 73 4.49 6.59 -11.16
CA ILE A 73 5.29 5.82 -10.20
C ILE A 73 6.76 5.87 -10.63
N ASN A 74 7.53 6.75 -10.02
CA ASN A 74 8.98 6.87 -10.19
C ASN A 74 9.62 7.45 -8.91
N VAL A 75 10.95 7.44 -8.84
CA VAL A 75 11.72 7.84 -7.64
C VAL A 75 11.35 9.25 -7.15
N ASP A 76 11.15 10.21 -8.05
CA ASP A 76 10.87 11.61 -7.67
C ASP A 76 9.47 11.82 -7.11
N THR A 77 8.51 10.98 -7.49
CA THR A 77 7.09 11.15 -7.18
C THR A 77 6.58 10.24 -6.07
N VAL A 78 7.22 9.11 -5.78
CA VAL A 78 6.71 8.11 -4.83
C VAL A 78 6.48 8.68 -3.43
N CYS A 79 7.37 9.55 -2.93
CA CYS A 79 7.17 10.16 -1.61
C CYS A 79 5.92 11.05 -1.56
N ALA A 80 5.67 11.82 -2.62
CA ALA A 80 4.47 12.66 -2.71
C ALA A 80 3.19 11.82 -2.85
N LEU A 81 3.23 10.74 -3.63
CA LEU A 81 2.11 9.79 -3.75
C LEU A 81 1.78 9.13 -2.41
N LEU A 82 2.78 8.65 -1.67
CA LEU A 82 2.57 8.05 -0.35
C LEU A 82 2.06 9.07 0.68
N ALA A 83 2.59 10.30 0.67
CA ALA A 83 2.11 11.36 1.57
C ALA A 83 0.65 11.74 1.29
N SER A 84 0.26 11.85 0.02
CA SER A 84 -1.13 12.17 -0.36
C SER A 84 -2.12 11.03 -0.07
N ALA A 85 -1.65 9.79 0.06
CA ALA A 85 -2.50 8.63 0.29
C ALA A 85 -3.22 8.62 1.65
N GLU A 86 -2.69 9.30 2.66
CA GLU A 86 -3.29 9.38 3.99
C GLU A 86 -4.72 9.93 3.94
N ARG A 87 -4.98 10.91 3.08
CA ARG A 87 -6.29 11.56 2.94
C ARG A 87 -7.38 10.65 2.38
N TYR A 88 -6.99 9.60 1.66
CA TYR A 88 -7.90 8.74 0.92
C TYR A 88 -7.81 7.27 1.30
N ILE A 89 -7.27 6.96 2.47
CA ILE A 89 -6.97 5.58 2.91
C ILE A 89 -8.21 4.67 2.97
N GLN A 90 -9.40 5.26 3.13
CA GLN A 90 -10.69 4.58 3.12
C GLN A 90 -11.06 4.01 1.75
N TYR A 91 -10.56 4.60 0.65
CA TYR A 91 -10.95 4.21 -0.70
C TYR A 91 -10.17 2.99 -1.21
N LYS A 92 -10.86 2.13 -1.97
CA LYS A 92 -10.28 0.91 -2.54
C LYS A 92 -9.17 1.22 -3.56
N CYS A 93 -9.38 2.22 -4.41
CA CYS A 93 -8.41 2.62 -5.43
C CYS A 93 -7.09 3.09 -4.78
N THR A 94 -7.17 3.85 -3.69
CA THR A 94 -5.98 4.23 -2.89
C THR A 94 -5.21 3.02 -2.40
N LYS A 95 -5.87 2.04 -1.78
CA LYS A 95 -5.19 0.84 -1.26
C LYS A 95 -4.45 0.09 -2.36
N SER A 96 -5.07 -0.05 -3.54
CA SER A 96 -4.44 -0.71 -4.68
C SER A 96 -3.24 0.10 -5.22
N LEU A 97 -3.34 1.42 -5.30
CA LEU A 97 -2.24 2.26 -5.75
C LEU A 97 -1.08 2.27 -4.76
N VAL A 98 -1.35 2.42 -3.47
CA VAL A 98 -0.33 2.38 -2.41
C VAL A 98 0.44 1.07 -2.46
N GLN A 99 -0.24 -0.06 -2.66
CA GLN A 99 0.43 -1.35 -2.80
C GLN A 99 1.43 -1.37 -3.98
N LYS A 100 1.04 -0.88 -5.16
CA LYS A 100 1.93 -0.77 -6.32
C LYS A 100 3.10 0.19 -6.08
N VAL A 101 2.85 1.31 -5.39
CA VAL A 101 3.90 2.27 -5.04
C VAL A 101 4.89 1.65 -4.06
N LEU A 102 4.42 0.89 -3.08
CA LEU A 102 5.30 0.20 -2.12
C LEU A 102 6.14 -0.89 -2.80
N GLU A 103 5.56 -1.64 -3.75
CA GLU A 103 6.32 -2.60 -4.57
C GLU A 103 7.43 -1.91 -5.38
N PHE A 104 7.17 -0.73 -5.93
CA PHE A 104 8.21 0.06 -6.59
C PHE A 104 9.29 0.54 -5.62
N VAL A 105 8.89 0.99 -4.43
CA VAL A 105 9.81 1.44 -3.37
C VAL A 105 10.69 0.28 -2.90
N ASP A 106 10.17 -0.95 -2.85
CA ASP A 106 10.97 -2.11 -2.48
C ASP A 106 12.13 -2.34 -3.44
N GLU A 107 11.86 -2.24 -4.75
CA GLU A 107 12.90 -2.44 -5.77
C GLU A 107 13.93 -1.30 -5.83
N HIS A 108 13.53 -0.08 -5.48
CA HIS A 108 14.37 1.13 -5.55
C HIS A 108 14.74 1.68 -4.16
N GLY A 109 14.79 0.81 -3.15
CA GLY A 109 14.86 1.21 -1.74
C GLY A 109 15.99 2.20 -1.42
N ASN A 110 17.20 1.91 -1.88
CA ASN A 110 18.36 2.79 -1.67
C ASN A 110 18.18 4.19 -2.28
N GLU A 111 17.61 4.29 -3.48
CA GLU A 111 17.39 5.59 -4.13
C GLU A 111 16.34 6.41 -3.38
N VAL A 112 15.20 5.78 -3.07
CA VAL A 112 14.07 6.44 -2.40
C VAL A 112 14.42 6.89 -0.98
N LEU A 113 15.11 6.05 -0.20
CA LEU A 113 15.50 6.37 1.18
C LEU A 113 16.50 7.53 1.28
N ASN A 114 17.28 7.78 0.23
CA ASN A 114 18.25 8.88 0.17
C ASN A 114 17.63 10.21 -0.30
N LEU A 115 16.37 10.22 -0.73
CA LEU A 115 15.70 11.44 -1.15
C LEU A 115 15.47 12.40 0.03
N GLY A 116 15.71 13.68 -0.19
CA GLY A 116 15.31 14.72 0.76
C GLY A 116 13.79 14.73 1.01
N SER A 117 12.99 14.38 0.00
CA SER A 117 11.53 14.28 0.11
C SER A 117 11.07 13.13 1.02
N PHE A 118 11.90 12.11 1.27
CA PHE A 118 11.58 11.03 2.21
C PHE A 118 11.33 11.57 3.62
N THR A 119 12.08 12.60 4.02
CA THR A 119 11.91 13.28 5.31
C THR A 119 10.58 14.03 5.45
N LEU A 120 9.79 14.19 4.37
CA LEU A 120 8.45 14.80 4.40
C LEU A 120 7.34 13.78 4.68
N LEU A 121 7.65 12.48 4.67
CA LEU A 121 6.64 11.44 4.88
C LEU A 121 6.12 11.45 6.34
N PRO A 122 4.83 11.13 6.56
CA PRO A 122 4.32 10.90 7.90
C PRO A 122 5.05 9.74 8.60
N GLN A 123 5.20 9.83 9.94
CA GLN A 123 5.93 8.83 10.73
C GLN A 123 5.46 7.40 10.49
N HIS A 124 4.14 7.20 10.39
CA HIS A 124 3.56 5.87 10.18
C HIS A 124 3.91 5.31 8.79
N VAL A 125 4.09 6.16 7.77
CA VAL A 125 4.53 5.74 6.42
C VAL A 125 6.01 5.35 6.44
N VAL A 126 6.85 6.11 7.14
CA VAL A 126 8.28 5.75 7.30
C VAL A 126 8.42 4.41 7.99
N ARG A 127 7.68 4.18 9.09
CA ARG A 127 7.64 2.87 9.75
C ARG A 127 7.14 1.78 8.80
N LEU A 128 6.09 2.05 8.02
CA LEU A 128 5.55 1.10 7.07
C LEU A 128 6.60 0.68 6.04
N ILE A 129 7.38 1.62 5.49
CA ILE A 129 8.42 1.34 4.49
C ILE A 129 9.57 0.55 5.13
N LEU A 130 10.14 1.04 6.24
CA LEU A 130 11.29 0.38 6.88
C LEU A 130 10.98 -1.03 7.39
N ALA A 131 9.72 -1.30 7.76
CA ALA A 131 9.28 -2.60 8.23
C ALA A 131 9.08 -3.66 7.12
N ARG A 132 9.21 -3.29 5.83
CA ARG A 132 9.02 -4.23 4.72
C ARG A 132 10.21 -5.17 4.58
N ASP A 133 9.92 -6.43 4.30
CA ASP A 133 10.93 -7.48 4.17
C ASP A 133 11.56 -7.50 2.79
N GLU A 134 10.77 -7.09 1.80
CA GLU A 134 11.11 -7.03 0.39
C GLU A 134 11.94 -5.78 0.04
N LEU A 135 12.09 -4.82 0.97
CA LEU A 135 12.78 -3.56 0.72
C LEU A 135 14.28 -3.78 0.45
N ARG A 136 14.69 -3.54 -0.80
CA ARG A 136 16.07 -3.65 -1.29
C ARG A 136 16.85 -2.38 -0.96
N ALA A 137 17.28 -2.29 0.29
CA ALA A 137 18.13 -1.21 0.78
C ALA A 137 19.18 -1.71 1.77
N ASP A 138 20.33 -1.05 1.78
CA ASP A 138 21.38 -1.33 2.76
C ASP A 138 20.92 -0.91 4.15
N GLU A 139 21.26 -1.72 5.17
CA GLU A 139 20.84 -1.44 6.55
C GLU A 139 21.41 -0.11 7.07
N PHE A 140 22.57 0.31 6.54
CA PHE A 140 23.11 1.64 6.83
C PHE A 140 22.27 2.76 6.21
N THR A 141 21.77 2.60 4.98
CA THR A 141 20.88 3.56 4.34
C THR A 141 19.54 3.66 5.07
N LYS A 142 18.99 2.54 5.55
CA LYS A 142 17.81 2.55 6.44
C LYS A 142 18.05 3.37 7.70
N PHE A 143 19.21 3.19 8.35
CA PHE A 143 19.60 3.97 9.51
C PHE A 143 19.75 5.47 9.19
N GLN A 144 20.42 5.82 8.10
CA GLN A 144 20.57 7.21 7.67
C GLN A 144 19.22 7.87 7.38
N ALA A 145 18.33 7.20 6.67
CA ALA A 145 16.99 7.71 6.39
C ALA A 145 16.18 7.94 7.68
N ALA A 146 16.21 6.98 8.62
CA ALA A 146 15.56 7.12 9.93
C ALA A 146 16.15 8.29 10.74
N LEU A 147 17.47 8.46 10.74
CA LEU A 147 18.16 9.55 11.41
C LEU A 147 17.79 10.92 10.80
N MET A 148 17.83 11.04 9.48
CA MET A 148 17.50 12.28 8.77
C MET A 148 16.03 12.67 8.96
N TRP A 149 15.12 11.70 8.89
CA TRP A 149 13.72 11.93 9.21
C TRP A 149 13.53 12.41 10.66
N SER A 150 14.19 11.74 11.62
CA SER A 150 14.07 12.05 13.05
C SER A 150 14.64 13.43 13.39
N LYS A 151 15.76 13.83 12.78
CA LYS A 151 16.32 15.18 12.91
C LYS A 151 15.32 16.24 12.45
N LYS A 152 14.77 16.10 11.25
CA LYS A 152 13.79 17.04 10.72
C LYS A 152 12.51 17.12 11.57
N TYR A 153 12.07 15.99 12.10
CA TYR A 153 10.95 15.94 13.02
C TYR A 153 11.24 16.73 14.31
N CYS A 154 12.44 16.56 14.90
CA CYS A 154 12.89 17.35 16.05
C CYS A 154 13.05 18.84 15.74
N ASP A 155 13.55 19.20 14.55
CA ASP A 155 13.65 20.61 14.12
C ASP A 155 12.28 21.30 14.10
N SER A 156 11.23 20.54 13.78
CA SER A 156 9.83 21.01 13.79
C SER A 156 9.19 20.94 15.19
N ASN A 157 9.80 20.21 16.12
CA ASN A 157 9.27 19.94 17.47
C ASN A 157 10.41 20.03 18.50
N PRO A 158 10.86 21.24 18.88
CA PRO A 158 12.10 21.46 19.61
C PRO A 158 12.14 20.85 21.03
N ASN A 159 10.99 20.46 21.57
CA ASN A 159 10.88 19.84 22.90
C ASN A 159 11.10 18.32 22.88
N ILE A 160 11.28 17.71 21.71
CA ILE A 160 11.36 16.25 21.56
C ILE A 160 12.82 15.82 21.37
N VAL A 161 13.26 14.85 22.18
CA VAL A 161 14.63 14.33 22.15
C VAL A 161 14.83 13.38 20.98
N LEU A 162 15.88 13.60 20.18
CA LEU A 162 16.20 12.82 18.98
C LEU A 162 16.27 11.30 19.24
N LYS A 163 16.82 10.91 20.40
CA LYS A 163 16.96 9.51 20.82
C LYS A 163 15.61 8.79 20.93
N ASP A 164 14.59 9.47 21.43
CA ASP A 164 13.26 8.89 21.61
C ASP A 164 12.54 8.74 20.26
N VAL A 165 12.74 9.71 19.36
CA VAL A 165 12.16 9.69 18.01
C VAL A 165 12.76 8.56 17.19
N ILE A 166 14.10 8.49 17.10
CA ILE A 166 14.76 7.47 16.29
C ILE A 166 14.54 6.07 16.85
N GLY A 167 14.34 5.93 18.17
CA GLY A 167 13.98 4.69 18.83
C GLY A 167 12.78 3.98 18.18
N ASN A 168 11.83 4.71 17.61
CA ASN A 168 10.68 4.15 16.89
C ASN A 168 11.03 3.39 15.60
N PHE A 169 12.27 3.52 15.12
CA PHE A 169 12.71 2.94 13.85
C PHE A 169 13.87 1.96 13.99
N LEU A 170 14.63 2.01 15.09
CA LEU A 170 15.79 1.14 15.32
C LEU A 170 15.42 -0.34 15.18
N ASP A 171 14.18 -0.66 15.53
CA ASP A 171 13.63 -1.99 15.49
C ASP A 171 13.48 -2.60 14.08
N TYR A 172 13.51 -1.75 13.05
CA TYR A 172 13.42 -2.18 11.65
C TYR A 172 14.78 -2.28 10.96
N ILE A 173 15.88 -2.06 11.70
CA ILE A 173 17.24 -2.02 11.16
C ILE A 173 18.05 -3.19 11.73
N GLN A 174 18.61 -4.00 10.83
CA GLN A 174 19.45 -5.15 11.19
C GLN A 174 20.91 -4.69 11.34
N PHE A 175 21.23 -4.10 12.49
CA PHE A 175 22.57 -3.55 12.77
C PHE A 175 23.72 -4.55 12.56
N HIS A 176 23.49 -5.84 12.76
CA HIS A 176 24.48 -6.89 12.53
C HIS A 176 24.90 -7.04 11.05
N LYS A 177 24.13 -6.51 10.10
CA LYS A 177 24.50 -6.45 8.68
C LYS A 177 25.27 -5.16 8.31
N ILE A 178 25.32 -4.17 9.21
CA ILE A 178 26.09 -2.94 8.97
C ILE A 178 27.58 -3.23 9.28
N PRO A 179 28.53 -2.87 8.41
CA PRO A 179 29.95 -3.11 8.65
C PRO A 179 30.45 -2.57 9.99
N ALA A 180 31.27 -3.35 10.71
CA ALA A 180 31.79 -3.00 12.05
C ALA A 180 32.48 -1.63 12.11
N ASN A 181 33.22 -1.26 11.05
CA ASN A 181 33.88 0.04 10.94
C ASN A 181 32.88 1.19 10.93
N VAL A 182 31.75 1.04 10.23
CA VAL A 182 30.67 2.04 10.17
C VAL A 182 29.94 2.11 11.52
N LEU A 183 29.64 0.96 12.12
CA LEU A 183 29.04 0.89 13.46
C LEU A 183 29.87 1.68 14.49
N MET A 184 31.18 1.48 14.51
CA MET A 184 32.06 2.09 15.53
C MET A 184 32.48 3.52 15.23
N ARG A 185 32.65 3.89 13.95
CA ARG A 185 33.14 5.22 13.57
C ARG A 185 32.04 6.23 13.29
N GLU A 186 30.87 5.78 12.84
CA GLU A 186 29.79 6.67 12.40
C GLU A 186 28.56 6.58 13.29
N ILE A 187 28.15 5.37 13.71
CA ILE A 187 26.90 5.17 14.47
C ILE A 187 27.11 5.33 15.97
N HIS A 188 28.11 4.66 16.54
CA HIS A 188 28.40 4.66 17.97
C HIS A 188 28.64 6.08 18.54
N PRO A 189 29.44 6.96 17.91
CA PRO A 189 29.71 8.29 18.45
C PRO A 189 28.48 9.20 18.54
N LEU A 190 27.39 8.89 17.81
CA LEU A 190 26.16 9.66 17.86
C LEU A 190 25.41 9.48 19.19
N GLY A 191 25.66 8.38 19.93
CA GLY A 191 25.02 8.10 21.22
C GLY A 191 23.50 7.88 21.17
N ILE A 192 22.91 7.78 19.97
CA ILE A 192 21.46 7.62 19.75
C ILE A 192 21.02 6.16 19.75
N VAL A 193 21.90 5.23 19.35
CA VAL A 193 21.62 3.80 19.37
C VAL A 193 22.10 3.22 20.71
N PRO A 194 21.26 2.45 21.44
CA PRO A 194 21.67 1.76 22.65
C PRO A 194 22.92 0.90 22.43
N TYR A 195 23.89 1.00 23.35
CA TYR A 195 25.15 0.26 23.25
C TYR A 195 24.96 -1.26 23.20
N SER A 196 23.91 -1.79 23.84
CA SER A 196 23.55 -3.20 23.78
C SER A 196 23.27 -3.69 22.35
N ILE A 197 22.61 -2.87 21.52
CA ILE A 197 22.32 -3.22 20.11
C ILE A 197 23.62 -3.31 19.32
N ILE A 198 24.52 -2.33 19.50
CA ILE A 198 25.83 -2.29 18.82
C ILE A 198 26.68 -3.49 19.26
N MET A 199 26.74 -3.76 20.57
CA MET A 199 27.52 -4.87 21.11
C MET A 199 27.01 -6.23 20.61
N ASN A 200 25.70 -6.44 20.58
CA ASN A 200 25.10 -7.66 20.05
C ASN A 200 25.37 -7.82 18.55
N ALA A 201 25.31 -6.72 17.78
CA ALA A 201 25.63 -6.72 16.36
C ALA A 201 27.09 -7.11 16.10
N LEU A 202 28.04 -6.55 16.85
CA LEU A 202 29.46 -6.88 16.74
C LEU A 202 29.76 -8.32 17.20
N ALA A 203 29.13 -8.78 18.27
CA ALA A 203 29.27 -10.16 18.74
C ALA A 203 28.80 -11.15 17.66
N TYR A 204 27.65 -10.89 17.03
CA TYR A 204 27.15 -11.72 15.93
C TYR A 204 28.08 -11.70 14.70
N GLN A 205 28.72 -10.56 14.39
CA GLN A 205 29.70 -10.47 13.31
C GLN A 205 30.98 -11.25 13.60
N ALA A 206 31.39 -11.34 14.87
CA ALA A 206 32.57 -12.09 15.29
C ALA A 206 32.31 -13.60 15.35
N ASP A 207 31.15 -14.01 15.88
CA ASP A 207 30.70 -15.40 15.91
C ASP A 207 29.15 -15.46 15.88
N PRO A 208 28.53 -15.92 14.78
CA PRO A 208 27.08 -16.05 14.68
C PRO A 208 26.44 -16.99 15.71
N ASN A 209 27.18 -17.93 16.29
CA ASN A 209 26.67 -18.86 17.32
C ASN A 209 26.65 -18.24 18.72
N SER A 210 27.29 -17.08 18.91
CA SER A 210 27.42 -16.43 20.21
C SER A 210 26.17 -15.65 20.63
N VAL A 211 25.23 -15.41 19.71
CA VAL A 211 24.04 -14.58 19.95
C VAL A 211 22.78 -15.26 19.37
N ASP A 212 21.70 -15.28 20.16
CA ASP A 212 20.39 -15.71 19.70
C ASP A 212 19.85 -14.73 18.63
N PRO A 213 19.55 -15.19 17.40
CA PRO A 213 18.99 -14.35 16.34
C PRO A 213 17.70 -13.62 16.75
N GLY A 214 16.91 -14.21 17.66
CA GLY A 214 15.70 -13.60 18.20
C GLY A 214 15.95 -12.36 19.07
N LYS A 215 17.20 -12.11 19.48
CA LYS A 215 17.62 -10.91 20.23
C LYS A 215 18.28 -9.84 19.36
N LEU A 216 18.59 -10.17 18.10
CA LEU A 216 19.18 -9.24 17.12
C LEU A 216 18.13 -8.46 16.35
N SER A 217 16.95 -9.05 16.21
CA SER A 217 15.76 -8.40 15.68
C SER A 217 14.77 -8.21 16.82
N PRO A 218 14.23 -7.01 17.05
CA PRO A 218 13.08 -6.88 17.92
C PRO A 218 11.91 -7.62 17.30
N SER A 219 11.10 -8.19 18.17
CA SER A 219 9.97 -9.07 17.87
C SER A 219 9.12 -8.52 16.73
N ARG A 220 9.38 -9.01 15.50
CA ARG A 220 8.42 -8.91 14.41
C ARG A 220 7.16 -9.57 14.89
N VAL A 221 6.09 -8.79 15.04
CA VAL A 221 4.74 -9.34 15.15
C VAL A 221 4.50 -10.13 13.87
N ARG A 222 4.76 -11.43 13.95
CA ARG A 222 4.43 -12.41 12.92
C ARG A 222 2.95 -12.23 12.64
N ARG A 223 2.61 -11.61 11.50
CA ARG A 223 1.24 -11.68 10.97
C ARG A 223 0.91 -13.16 10.83
N SER A 224 0.17 -13.68 11.78
CA SER A 224 -0.37 -15.02 11.75
C SER A 224 -1.23 -15.17 10.49
N GLY A 225 -0.90 -16.14 9.64
CA GLY A 225 -1.89 -16.85 8.83
C GLY A 225 -2.32 -16.22 7.51
N GLY A 226 -1.40 -16.01 6.57
CA GLY A 226 -1.74 -16.18 5.15
C GLY A 226 -1.86 -17.67 4.85
N ARG A 227 -3.05 -18.26 4.99
CA ARG A 227 -3.33 -19.61 4.48
C ARG A 227 -3.11 -19.60 2.97
N SER A 228 -1.98 -20.13 2.52
CA SER A 228 -1.85 -20.62 1.14
C SER A 228 -2.82 -21.78 0.98
N MET A 229 -3.88 -21.57 0.20
CA MET A 229 -4.61 -22.70 -0.39
C MET A 229 -3.76 -23.24 -1.52
N SER A 230 -2.98 -24.28 -1.25
CA SER A 230 -2.48 -25.16 -2.30
C SER A 230 -3.68 -25.88 -2.89
N VAL A 231 -4.03 -25.56 -4.14
CA VAL A 231 -4.90 -26.42 -4.95
C VAL A 231 -4.03 -27.60 -5.36
N GLN A 232 -4.13 -28.69 -4.62
CA GLN A 232 -3.54 -29.97 -5.02
C GLN A 232 -4.26 -30.42 -6.29
N SER A 233 -3.55 -30.36 -7.42
CA SER A 233 -3.96 -31.02 -8.66
C SER A 233 -3.80 -32.53 -8.47
N SER A 234 -4.89 -33.20 -8.09
CA SER A 234 -4.97 -34.65 -8.22
C SER A 234 -5.61 -34.98 -9.57
N LEU A 235 -4.75 -35.39 -10.50
CA LEU A 235 -5.12 -36.18 -11.66
C LEU A 235 -5.67 -37.51 -11.15
N ASP A 236 -6.90 -37.85 -11.53
CA ASP A 236 -7.34 -39.25 -11.58
C ASP A 236 -8.06 -39.54 -12.90
N PRO A 237 -7.94 -40.78 -13.41
CA PRO A 237 -8.13 -41.08 -14.82
C PRO A 237 -9.57 -41.46 -15.18
N CYS A 238 -9.84 -41.34 -16.47
CA CYS A 238 -11.06 -41.71 -17.17
C CYS A 238 -11.59 -43.13 -16.82
N GLY A 239 -12.91 -43.25 -16.66
CA GLY A 239 -13.60 -44.53 -16.50
C GLY A 239 -15.11 -44.38 -16.51
N SER A 240 -15.69 -44.49 -17.71
CA SER A 240 -17.12 -44.44 -18.04
C SER A 240 -17.99 -45.41 -17.22
N ASN A 241 -19.22 -45.01 -16.88
CA ASN A 241 -20.45 -45.57 -17.47
C ASN A 241 -21.72 -45.10 -16.75
N THR A 242 -22.62 -44.58 -17.57
CA THR A 242 -24.07 -44.54 -17.50
C THR A 242 -24.71 -45.66 -16.66
N THR A 243 -25.56 -45.32 -15.69
CA THR A 243 -26.89 -45.95 -15.54
C THR A 243 -27.82 -45.12 -14.64
N LEU A 244 -29.02 -44.87 -15.17
CA LEU A 244 -30.19 -44.33 -14.47
C LEU A 244 -30.86 -45.44 -13.64
N SER A 245 -31.42 -45.09 -12.48
CA SER A 245 -32.60 -45.79 -11.96
C SER A 245 -33.42 -44.85 -11.07
N SER A 246 -34.51 -44.38 -11.65
CA SER A 246 -35.64 -43.72 -11.04
C SER A 246 -36.48 -44.69 -10.20
N SER A 247 -37.16 -44.11 -9.22
CA SER A 247 -38.17 -44.65 -8.34
C SER A 247 -39.32 -45.38 -9.05
N ALA A 248 -39.69 -46.54 -8.50
CA ALA A 248 -41.02 -47.16 -8.59
C ALA A 248 -42.07 -46.21 -7.97
N SER A 249 -43.37 -46.19 -8.27
CA SER A 249 -44.29 -47.00 -9.07
C SER A 249 -45.66 -46.29 -8.94
N SER A 250 -46.53 -46.34 -9.96
CA SER A 250 -47.98 -46.62 -9.83
C SER A 250 -48.72 -46.38 -11.16
N ASP A 251 -49.29 -47.49 -11.61
CA ASP A 251 -50.31 -47.85 -12.61
C ASP A 251 -51.27 -46.86 -13.29
N ALA A 252 -51.74 -47.37 -14.46
CA ALA A 252 -53.04 -47.24 -15.16
C ALA A 252 -53.01 -46.43 -16.48
N ILE A 253 -52.95 -47.10 -17.66
CA ILE A 253 -54.08 -47.53 -18.55
C ILE A 253 -54.82 -46.30 -19.13
N SER A 254 -54.99 -46.04 -20.44
CA SER A 254 -54.89 -46.79 -21.71
C SER A 254 -55.14 -45.85 -22.91
N SER A 255 -54.61 -46.21 -24.10
CA SER A 255 -55.18 -46.10 -25.48
C SER A 255 -55.78 -44.75 -25.97
N ASP A 256 -55.63 -44.26 -27.21
CA ASP A 256 -55.23 -44.82 -28.50
C ASP A 256 -55.08 -43.65 -29.50
N LYS A 257 -53.99 -43.62 -30.30
CA LYS A 257 -53.87 -43.34 -31.76
C LYS A 257 -54.60 -42.13 -32.45
N PRO A 258 -54.29 -41.78 -33.72
CA PRO A 258 -53.09 -41.06 -34.14
C PRO A 258 -53.39 -39.85 -35.08
N SER A 259 -52.33 -39.10 -35.40
CA SER A 259 -52.10 -38.24 -36.60
C SER A 259 -53.22 -38.08 -37.64
N SER A 260 -53.45 -36.84 -38.10
CA SER A 260 -53.18 -36.39 -39.49
C SER A 260 -53.59 -34.93 -39.72
N ASN A 261 -52.73 -34.23 -40.46
CA ASN A 261 -52.85 -32.91 -41.12
C ASN A 261 -52.69 -31.65 -40.29
#